data_AF-A0A6I9XTN8-F1
#
_entry.id   AF-A0A6I9XTN8-F1
#
_cell.length_a   1.000
_cell.length_b   1.000
_cell.length_c   1.000
_cell.angle_alpha   90.00
_cell.angle_beta   90.00
_cell.angle_gamma   90.00
#
_symmetry.space_group_name_H-M   'P 1'
#
loop_
_entity.id
_entity.type
_entity.pdbx_description
1 polymer ?
#
loop_
_entity_poly.entity_id
_entity_poly.type
_entity_poly.pdbx_seq_one_letter_code
_entity_poly.pdbx_strand_id
1 'polypeptide(L)'
;MAAPAIAPPEDQVTKEPVEDTDPSTLSSENIEKYPVQDTALPKDEEYQTEKVTLEISSINITSLTSDSGLIHQPEEDDDTQSSAGDSPTALKKSCTENGSCSLCTFHQPTIGDLLNDEDLLYMMRIKLDPSHPTVKNWRNFASKWGMTYDELCFLEQKQQSPTLEFLLRNSDRTVEQLIDLCKLYQRVDIEKLLQKWVEKEWPKRGHGAYQKNI
;
A
#
# COMPACT_ATOMS: atom_id res chain seq x y z
N MET A 1 -82.48 -17.69 -21.65
CA MET A 1 -81.16 -18.29 -21.35
C MET A 1 -80.57 -17.49 -20.20
N ALA A 2 -80.55 -18.08 -19.00
CA ALA A 2 -80.12 -17.45 -17.77
C ALA A 2 -78.63 -17.76 -17.53
N ALA A 3 -77.85 -16.74 -17.20
CA ALA A 3 -76.51 -16.88 -16.64
C ALA A 3 -76.63 -16.75 -15.11
N PRO A 4 -76.07 -17.67 -14.30
CA PRO A 4 -75.99 -17.45 -12.87
C PRO A 4 -74.78 -16.58 -12.54
N ALA A 5 -75.06 -15.59 -11.69
CA ALA A 5 -74.10 -14.68 -11.11
C ALA A 5 -73.25 -15.38 -10.04
N ILE A 6 -71.99 -14.95 -10.05
CA ILE A 6 -70.94 -14.99 -9.04
C ILE A 6 -71.47 -15.02 -7.59
N ALA A 7 -70.97 -15.95 -6.80
CA ALA A 7 -71.02 -15.94 -5.34
C ALA A 7 -69.64 -15.54 -4.75
N PRO A 8 -69.61 -14.74 -3.68
CA PRO A 8 -68.61 -14.90 -2.62
C PRO A 8 -69.24 -14.71 -1.21
N PRO A 9 -68.51 -14.87 -0.10
CA PRO A 9 -67.28 -15.61 0.16
C PRO A 9 -67.47 -16.69 1.26
N GLU A 10 -66.66 -17.75 1.25
CA GLU A 10 -66.42 -18.55 2.46
C GLU A 10 -65.12 -18.07 3.10
N ASP A 11 -65.26 -17.32 4.21
CA ASP A 11 -64.17 -17.06 5.16
C ASP A 11 -63.83 -18.39 5.86
N GLN A 12 -62.80 -19.07 5.39
CA GLN A 12 -62.08 -20.05 6.21
C GLN A 12 -60.67 -19.55 6.43
N VAL A 13 -60.54 -18.88 7.57
CA VAL A 13 -59.29 -18.55 8.24
C VAL A 13 -58.63 -19.85 8.69
N THR A 14 -57.75 -20.41 7.87
CA THR A 14 -56.69 -21.31 8.33
C THR A 14 -55.43 -20.48 8.50
N LYS A 15 -55.27 -19.93 9.71
CA LYS A 15 -53.99 -19.39 10.17
C LYS A 15 -53.04 -20.57 10.32
N GLU A 16 -52.03 -20.67 9.45
CA GLU A 16 -50.86 -21.49 9.73
C GLU A 16 -50.21 -20.99 11.02
N PRO A 17 -49.76 -21.88 11.93
CA PRO A 17 -48.98 -21.46 13.07
C PRO A 17 -47.67 -20.84 12.56
N VAL A 18 -47.40 -19.61 12.97
CA VAL A 18 -46.05 -19.05 12.86
C VAL A 18 -45.16 -19.92 13.74
N GLU A 19 -44.27 -20.70 13.13
CA GLU A 19 -43.18 -21.36 13.85
C GLU A 19 -42.30 -20.27 14.44
N ASP A 20 -42.49 -19.98 15.72
CA ASP A 20 -41.50 -19.33 16.56
C ASP A 20 -40.25 -20.22 16.52
N THR A 21 -39.36 -19.92 15.59
CA THR A 21 -38.04 -20.55 15.53
C THR A 21 -37.21 -19.92 16.64
N ASP A 22 -37.27 -20.50 17.83
CA ASP A 22 -36.29 -20.28 18.88
C ASP A 22 -34.91 -20.76 18.36
N PRO A 23 -33.89 -19.89 18.25
CA PRO A 23 -32.56 -20.31 17.83
C PRO A 23 -31.85 -20.92 19.04
N SER A 24 -32.28 -22.09 19.50
CA SER A 24 -31.63 -22.81 20.59
C SER A 24 -31.83 -24.32 20.50
N THR A 25 -31.31 -24.92 19.42
CA THR A 25 -30.94 -26.34 19.41
C THR A 25 -29.79 -26.54 18.42
N LEU A 26 -28.56 -26.30 18.86
CA LEU A 26 -27.39 -26.86 18.17
C LEU A 26 -27.26 -28.33 18.57
N SER A 27 -27.74 -29.22 17.70
CA SER A 27 -27.45 -30.64 17.76
C SER A 27 -25.93 -30.83 17.67
N SER A 28 -25.32 -31.20 18.80
CA SER A 28 -23.88 -31.41 18.92
C SER A 28 -23.55 -32.87 18.64
N GLU A 29 -23.46 -33.23 17.36
CA GLU A 29 -22.86 -34.50 16.91
C GLU A 29 -21.69 -34.22 15.97
N ASN A 30 -20.63 -33.65 16.54
CA ASN A 30 -19.25 -33.68 16.06
C ASN A 30 -18.36 -33.28 17.24
N ILE A 31 -18.01 -34.26 18.08
CA ILE A 31 -16.83 -34.12 18.95
C ILE A 31 -15.60 -34.31 18.06
N GLU A 32 -15.21 -33.22 17.41
CA GLU A 32 -13.88 -33.03 16.88
C GLU A 32 -12.94 -33.05 18.09
N LYS A 33 -12.10 -34.08 18.10
CA LYS A 33 -11.04 -34.26 19.09
C LYS A 33 -9.95 -33.20 18.85
N TYR A 34 -10.22 -31.96 19.23
CA TYR A 34 -9.19 -30.93 19.34
C TYR A 34 -8.23 -31.33 20.47
N PRO A 35 -6.91 -31.16 20.30
CA PRO A 35 -5.98 -31.30 21.41
C PRO A 35 -6.31 -30.22 22.44
N VAL A 36 -6.85 -30.63 23.59
CA VAL A 36 -7.05 -29.74 24.73
C VAL A 36 -5.66 -29.35 25.23
N GLN A 37 -5.32 -28.06 25.19
CA GLN A 37 -4.13 -27.58 25.87
C GLN A 37 -4.35 -27.73 27.37
N ASP A 38 -3.49 -28.52 28.01
CA ASP A 38 -3.51 -28.72 29.45
C ASP A 38 -3.21 -27.36 30.12
N THR A 39 -4.23 -26.72 30.68
CA THR A 39 -4.10 -25.48 31.47
C THR A 39 -3.85 -25.78 32.94
N ALA A 40 -3.40 -26.99 33.27
CA ALA A 40 -2.94 -27.32 34.60
C ALA A 40 -1.80 -26.36 35.00
N LEU A 41 -2.12 -25.47 35.94
CA LEU A 41 -1.19 -24.56 36.58
C LEU A 41 0.02 -25.40 37.07
N PRO A 42 1.26 -25.13 36.62
CA PRO A 42 2.40 -25.83 37.17
C PRO A 42 2.47 -25.49 38.65
N LYS A 43 2.42 -26.54 39.48
CA LYS A 43 2.72 -26.44 40.90
C LYS A 43 4.12 -25.86 41.04
N ASP A 44 4.26 -24.99 42.03
CA ASP A 44 5.46 -24.30 42.46
C ASP A 44 6.75 -25.10 42.26
N GLU A 45 7.41 -24.89 41.12
CA GLU A 45 8.81 -25.21 40.91
C GLU A 45 9.53 -23.87 40.84
N GLU A 46 10.23 -23.54 41.92
CA GLU A 46 11.09 -22.40 42.16
C GLU A 46 11.71 -21.79 40.88
N TYR A 47 11.21 -20.61 40.49
CA TYR A 47 11.81 -19.80 39.44
C TYR A 47 13.24 -19.39 39.88
N GLN A 48 14.24 -20.14 39.44
CA GLN A 48 15.58 -19.58 39.27
C GLN A 48 15.49 -18.55 38.14
N THR A 49 15.22 -17.31 38.54
CA THR A 49 15.32 -16.14 37.68
C THR A 49 16.81 -15.96 37.39
N GLU A 50 17.33 -16.63 36.37
CA GLU A 50 18.62 -16.28 35.80
C GLU A 50 18.49 -14.88 35.20
N LYS A 51 18.85 -13.88 36.01
CA LYS A 51 18.97 -12.49 35.65
C LYS A 51 20.00 -12.38 34.53
N VAL A 52 19.56 -12.47 33.27
CA VAL A 52 20.39 -12.12 32.11
C VAL A 52 20.69 -10.63 32.20
N THR A 53 21.81 -10.30 32.84
CA THR A 53 22.33 -8.94 32.91
C THR A 53 23.11 -8.73 31.61
N LEU A 54 22.56 -7.96 30.67
CA LEU A 54 23.32 -7.47 29.52
C LEU A 54 24.28 -6.39 30.02
N GLU A 55 25.55 -6.77 30.20
CA GLU A 55 26.65 -5.84 30.45
C GLU A 55 26.88 -4.99 29.19
N ILE A 56 26.25 -3.83 29.14
CA ILE A 56 26.54 -2.82 28.11
C ILE A 56 27.83 -2.14 28.53
N SER A 57 28.94 -2.62 27.99
CA SER A 57 30.25 -1.98 28.14
C SER A 57 30.17 -0.56 27.59
N SER A 58 30.28 0.43 28.48
CA SER A 58 30.27 1.85 28.13
C SER A 58 31.48 2.17 27.27
N ILE A 59 31.23 2.58 26.02
CA ILE A 59 32.28 3.05 25.12
C ILE A 59 32.64 4.47 25.55
N ASN A 60 33.88 4.66 26.02
CA ASN A 60 34.38 5.98 26.35
C ASN A 60 34.77 6.68 25.04
N ILE A 61 33.86 7.46 24.45
CA ILE A 61 34.15 8.27 23.27
C ILE A 61 34.88 9.55 23.73
N THR A 62 36.11 9.39 24.18
CA THR A 62 37.05 10.51 24.28
C THR A 62 37.73 10.67 22.92
N SER A 63 37.16 11.54 22.09
CA SER A 63 37.83 12.36 21.06
C SER A 63 36.95 12.53 19.83
N LEU A 64 35.97 13.44 19.92
CA LEU A 64 35.46 14.19 18.76
C LEU A 64 35.27 15.65 19.18
N THR A 65 36.37 16.33 19.49
CA THR A 65 36.41 17.79 19.38
C THR A 65 36.63 18.13 17.90
N SER A 66 35.55 18.10 17.13
CA SER A 66 35.43 18.94 15.93
C SER A 66 34.22 19.81 16.15
N ASP A 67 34.50 21.01 16.64
CA ASP A 67 33.56 22.12 16.77
C ASP A 67 33.04 22.50 15.38
N SER A 68 31.84 22.04 15.03
CA SER A 68 31.02 22.61 13.98
C SER A 68 29.59 22.12 14.15
N GLY A 69 28.84 22.82 15.01
CA GLY A 69 27.44 22.47 15.27
C GLY A 69 26.82 23.25 16.42
N LEU A 70 27.04 24.57 16.48
CA LEU A 70 26.23 25.42 17.34
C LEU A 70 24.80 25.45 16.81
N ILE A 71 23.89 24.82 17.54
CA ILE A 71 22.45 24.95 17.38
C ILE A 71 22.09 26.36 17.88
N HIS A 72 21.82 27.29 16.97
CA HIS A 72 21.29 28.61 17.31
C HIS A 72 19.75 28.55 17.33
N GLN A 73 19.16 28.86 18.49
CA GLN A 73 17.77 29.28 18.59
C GLN A 73 17.62 30.68 17.97
N PRO A 74 16.53 30.97 17.24
CA PRO A 74 16.29 32.32 16.75
C PRO A 74 15.76 33.20 17.87
N GLU A 75 16.54 34.23 18.22
CA GLU A 75 16.08 35.41 18.93
C GLU A 75 15.77 36.50 17.90
N GLU A 76 14.73 37.27 18.19
CA GLU A 76 14.07 38.22 17.31
C GLU A 76 14.65 39.64 17.48
N ASP A 77 14.78 40.31 16.33
CA ASP A 77 14.85 41.76 16.09
C ASP A 77 16.20 42.52 16.14
N ASP A 78 16.23 43.51 15.24
CA ASP A 78 17.10 44.70 15.10
C ASP A 78 18.30 44.71 14.12
N ASP A 79 18.33 45.82 13.37
CA ASP A 79 19.02 46.14 12.13
C ASP A 79 20.56 46.00 12.10
N THR A 80 21.14 45.74 10.91
CA THR A 80 22.08 46.62 10.14
C THR A 80 22.84 45.84 9.03
N GLN A 81 23.20 46.58 7.98
CA GLN A 81 23.57 46.20 6.61
C GLN A 81 24.97 45.57 6.36
N SER A 82 25.02 44.86 5.21
CA SER A 82 26.13 44.70 4.26
C SER A 82 27.16 43.57 4.47
N SER A 83 27.22 42.64 3.51
CA SER A 83 28.39 42.42 2.65
C SER A 83 28.10 41.27 1.66
N ALA A 84 28.46 41.49 0.40
CA ALA A 84 28.35 40.55 -0.70
C ALA A 84 29.21 39.29 -0.47
N GLY A 85 28.70 38.13 -0.90
CA GLY A 85 29.46 36.87 -0.91
C GLY A 85 28.61 35.63 -1.18
N ASP A 86 28.23 35.46 -2.45
CA ASP A 86 28.01 34.19 -3.17
C ASP A 86 27.41 32.99 -2.39
N SER A 87 26.09 32.78 -2.54
CA SER A 87 25.38 31.58 -2.08
C SER A 87 24.88 30.79 -3.29
N PRO A 88 25.17 29.48 -3.43
CA PRO A 88 24.71 28.69 -4.57
C PRO A 88 23.27 28.22 -4.35
N THR A 89 22.32 29.14 -4.35
CA THR A 89 20.90 28.80 -4.58
C THR A 89 20.66 28.69 -6.08
N ALA A 90 21.11 27.60 -6.70
CA ALA A 90 20.85 27.35 -8.11
C ALA A 90 20.78 25.85 -8.40
N LEU A 91 19.57 25.29 -8.38
CA LEU A 91 18.94 24.61 -9.52
C LEU A 91 17.62 23.93 -9.09
N LYS A 92 16.58 24.72 -8.82
CA LYS A 92 15.21 24.28 -9.08
C LYS A 92 14.73 24.99 -10.33
N LYS A 93 15.20 24.52 -11.48
CA LYS A 93 14.66 24.92 -12.78
C LYS A 93 13.37 24.13 -13.01
N SER A 94 12.24 24.68 -12.56
CA SER A 94 10.94 24.22 -13.05
C SER A 94 10.87 24.58 -14.53
N CYS A 95 10.92 23.58 -15.40
CA CYS A 95 10.73 23.79 -16.82
C CYS A 95 9.30 24.29 -17.04
N THR A 96 9.15 25.57 -17.37
CA THR A 96 7.90 26.15 -17.82
C THR A 96 7.57 25.65 -19.23
N GLU A 97 6.28 25.40 -19.43
CA GLU A 97 5.70 24.92 -20.69
C GLU A 97 6.16 25.75 -21.89
N ASN A 98 6.47 25.05 -22.99
CA ASN A 98 6.80 25.55 -24.33
C ASN A 98 8.27 25.90 -24.65
N GLY A 99 9.23 25.57 -23.79
CA GLY A 99 10.65 25.55 -24.14
C GLY A 99 11.16 24.13 -24.39
N SER A 100 11.57 23.80 -25.62
CA SER A 100 12.26 22.53 -25.92
C SER A 100 13.56 22.46 -25.12
N CYS A 101 13.52 21.70 -24.04
CA CYS A 101 14.66 21.48 -23.17
C CYS A 101 15.27 20.12 -23.53
N SER A 102 16.52 20.12 -24.00
CA SER A 102 17.25 18.91 -24.39
C SER A 102 17.53 17.95 -23.21
N LEU A 103 17.34 18.41 -21.97
CA LEU A 103 17.38 17.58 -20.76
C LEU A 103 16.04 16.89 -20.46
N CYS A 104 14.94 17.43 -20.99
CA CYS A 104 13.58 16.97 -20.75
C CYS A 104 13.22 15.75 -21.62
N THR A 105 13.98 15.51 -22.69
CA THR A 105 13.88 14.33 -23.55
C THR A 105 14.44 13.05 -22.93
N PHE A 106 15.07 13.14 -21.75
CA PHE A 106 15.71 12.00 -21.07
C PHE A 106 15.21 11.79 -19.64
N HIS A 107 14.06 12.35 -19.27
CA HIS A 107 13.49 12.10 -17.95
C HIS A 107 13.17 10.61 -17.81
N GLN A 108 13.75 9.98 -16.78
CA GLN A 108 13.46 8.59 -16.47
C GLN A 108 12.00 8.51 -15.99
N PRO A 109 11.18 7.59 -16.53
CA PRO A 109 9.80 7.50 -16.11
C PRO A 109 9.72 7.17 -14.62
N THR A 110 8.89 7.93 -13.91
CA THR A 110 8.56 7.69 -12.52
C THR A 110 7.29 6.85 -12.39
N ILE A 111 7.04 6.29 -11.22
CA ILE A 111 5.77 5.61 -10.95
C ILE A 111 4.60 6.60 -11.10
N GLY A 112 4.78 7.86 -10.72
CA GLY A 112 3.80 8.93 -10.96
C GLY A 112 3.43 9.09 -12.44
N ASP A 113 4.41 9.01 -13.33
CA ASP A 113 4.18 9.05 -14.79
C ASP A 113 3.36 7.84 -15.27
N LEU A 114 3.69 6.65 -14.74
CA LEU A 114 2.98 5.40 -15.01
C LEU A 114 1.53 5.43 -14.53
N LEU A 115 1.24 6.13 -13.43
CA LEU A 115 -0.13 6.30 -12.92
C LEU A 115 -1.06 7.05 -13.88
N ASN A 116 -0.53 7.70 -14.93
CA ASN A 116 -1.32 8.34 -15.98
C ASN A 116 -1.64 7.39 -17.15
N ASP A 117 -1.48 6.07 -16.99
CA ASP A 117 -1.75 5.05 -18.00
C ASP A 117 -2.79 4.04 -17.51
N GLU A 118 -4.07 4.32 -17.77
CA GLU A 118 -5.19 3.53 -17.26
C GLU A 118 -5.16 2.05 -17.71
N ASP A 119 -4.77 1.79 -18.96
CA ASP A 119 -4.70 0.42 -19.50
C ASP A 119 -3.59 -0.40 -18.84
N LEU A 120 -2.42 0.21 -18.66
CA LEU A 120 -1.32 -0.41 -17.93
C LEU A 120 -1.71 -0.66 -16.46
N LEU A 121 -2.31 0.33 -15.80
CA LEU A 121 -2.78 0.19 -14.42
C LEU A 121 -3.80 -0.93 -14.29
N TYR A 122 -4.77 -1.00 -15.20
CA TYR A 122 -5.77 -2.06 -15.21
C TYR A 122 -5.12 -3.44 -15.30
N MET A 123 -4.15 -3.61 -16.19
CA MET A 123 -3.41 -4.87 -16.33
C MET A 123 -2.60 -5.21 -15.07
N MET A 124 -1.95 -4.23 -14.45
CA MET A 124 -1.23 -4.43 -13.19
C MET A 124 -2.18 -4.85 -12.06
N ARG A 125 -3.35 -4.22 -11.95
CA ARG A 125 -4.37 -4.56 -10.95
C ARG A 125 -4.83 -6.00 -11.08
N ILE A 126 -5.19 -6.46 -12.28
CA ILE A 126 -5.58 -7.87 -12.52
C ILE A 126 -4.50 -8.83 -12.03
N LYS A 127 -3.23 -8.48 -12.24
CA LYS A 127 -2.08 -9.36 -11.98
C LYS A 127 -1.53 -9.28 -10.57
N LEU A 128 -1.80 -8.20 -9.84
CA LEU A 128 -1.21 -7.94 -8.52
C LEU A 128 -2.25 -7.90 -7.41
N ASP A 129 -3.51 -7.52 -7.66
CA ASP A 129 -4.56 -7.46 -6.62
C ASP A 129 -4.95 -8.84 -6.06
N PRO A 130 -5.06 -9.92 -6.86
CA PRO A 130 -5.44 -11.23 -6.33
C PRO A 130 -4.47 -11.72 -5.24
N SER A 131 -5.04 -12.08 -4.08
CA SER A 131 -4.29 -12.73 -3.01
C SER A 131 -4.30 -14.24 -3.23
N HIS A 132 -3.20 -14.74 -3.80
CA HIS A 132 -2.98 -16.18 -3.97
C HIS A 132 -1.70 -16.59 -3.22
N PRO A 133 -1.72 -17.60 -2.33
CA PRO A 133 -0.59 -17.91 -1.45
C PRO A 133 0.76 -18.17 -2.16
N THR A 134 0.73 -18.70 -3.38
CA THR A 134 1.93 -19.00 -4.16
C THR A 134 2.37 -17.88 -5.10
N VAL A 135 1.58 -16.80 -5.22
CA VAL A 135 1.86 -15.69 -6.13
C VAL A 135 2.39 -14.50 -5.34
N LYS A 136 3.55 -13.96 -5.76
CA LYS A 136 4.09 -12.72 -5.21
C LYS A 136 3.27 -11.54 -5.72
N ASN A 137 2.42 -11.00 -4.87
CA ASN A 137 1.42 -9.97 -5.18
C ASN A 137 1.81 -8.58 -4.63
N TRP A 138 0.89 -7.62 -4.70
CA TRP A 138 1.09 -6.25 -4.18
C TRP A 138 1.59 -6.21 -2.73
N ARG A 139 1.13 -7.14 -1.87
CA ARG A 139 1.49 -7.19 -0.44
C ARG A 139 2.99 -7.46 -0.25
N ASN A 140 3.54 -8.35 -1.07
CA ASN A 140 4.97 -8.67 -1.05
C ASN A 140 5.79 -7.44 -1.47
N PHE A 141 5.32 -6.73 -2.50
CA PHE A 141 5.99 -5.55 -3.04
C PHE A 141 5.98 -4.40 -2.02
N ALA A 142 4.80 -4.11 -1.47
CA ALA A 142 4.58 -3.11 -0.44
C ALA A 142 5.42 -3.38 0.82
N SER A 143 5.43 -4.63 1.31
CA SER A 143 6.26 -5.03 2.45
C SER A 143 7.75 -4.82 2.16
N LYS A 144 8.23 -5.17 0.95
CA LYS A 144 9.64 -4.97 0.59
C LYS A 144 10.05 -3.50 0.52
N TRP A 145 9.12 -2.63 0.18
CA TRP A 145 9.33 -1.18 0.16
C TRP A 145 9.00 -0.49 1.49
N GLY A 146 8.84 -1.26 2.57
CA GLY A 146 8.82 -0.73 3.93
C GLY A 146 7.43 -0.42 4.47
N MET A 147 6.35 -0.86 3.81
CA MET A 147 5.03 -0.76 4.44
C MET A 147 4.92 -1.72 5.63
N THR A 148 4.41 -1.21 6.74
CA THR A 148 4.18 -1.95 7.97
C THR A 148 3.04 -2.96 7.81
N TYR A 149 2.99 -3.96 8.70
CA TYR A 149 1.92 -4.95 8.70
C TYR A 149 0.53 -4.31 8.82
N ASP A 150 0.38 -3.32 9.71
CA ASP A 150 -0.90 -2.65 9.93
C ASP A 150 -1.35 -1.88 8.69
N GLU A 151 -0.43 -1.21 7.99
CA GLU A 151 -0.73 -0.54 6.72
C GLU A 151 -1.12 -1.54 5.62
N LEU A 152 -0.50 -2.72 5.58
CA LEU A 152 -0.88 -3.78 4.63
C LEU A 152 -2.29 -4.28 4.92
N CYS A 153 -2.60 -4.59 6.18
CA CYS A 153 -3.93 -5.04 6.58
C CYS A 153 -5.00 -3.96 6.32
N PHE A 154 -4.66 -2.69 6.53
CA PHE A 154 -5.55 -1.58 6.22
C PHE A 154 -5.90 -1.51 4.73
N LEU A 155 -4.92 -1.71 3.83
CA LEU A 155 -5.20 -1.76 2.39
C LEU A 155 -6.02 -2.98 1.97
N GLU A 156 -5.85 -4.14 2.63
CA GLU A 156 -6.65 -5.35 2.37
C GLU A 156 -8.15 -5.16 2.67
N GLN A 157 -8.47 -4.31 3.64
CA GLN A 157 -9.86 -4.04 4.07
C GLN A 157 -10.56 -2.99 3.21
N LYS A 158 -9.81 -2.21 2.43
CA LYS A 158 -10.38 -1.17 1.56
C LYS A 158 -11.04 -1.77 0.32
N GLN A 159 -12.06 -1.08 -0.17
CA GLN A 159 -12.68 -1.40 -1.47
C GLN A 159 -11.80 -1.00 -2.66
N GLN A 160 -10.87 -0.07 -2.47
CA GLN A 160 -9.95 0.38 -3.52
C GLN A 160 -8.88 -0.68 -3.81
N SER A 161 -8.31 -0.62 -5.01
CA SER A 161 -7.22 -1.52 -5.40
C SER A 161 -5.99 -1.27 -4.54
N PRO A 162 -5.50 -2.28 -3.79
CA PRO A 162 -4.30 -2.12 -2.97
C PRO A 162 -3.04 -1.95 -3.84
N THR A 163 -3.02 -2.46 -5.09
CA THR A 163 -1.94 -2.18 -6.05
C THR A 163 -1.86 -0.69 -6.37
N LEU A 164 -3.01 -0.01 -6.57
CA LEU A 164 -3.02 1.41 -6.91
C LEU A 164 -2.50 2.26 -5.75
N GLU A 165 -2.95 1.98 -4.52
CA GLU A 165 -2.48 2.67 -3.31
C GLU A 165 -0.98 2.46 -3.08
N PHE A 166 -0.47 1.24 -3.31
CA PHE A 166 0.95 0.94 -3.26
C PHE A 166 1.75 1.78 -4.27
N LEU A 167 1.29 1.87 -5.52
CA LEU A 167 1.94 2.66 -6.56
C LEU A 167 1.88 4.16 -6.25
N LEU A 168 0.72 4.65 -5.81
CA LEU A 168 0.52 6.05 -5.45
C LEU A 168 1.47 6.49 -4.32
N ARG A 169 1.63 5.67 -3.28
CA ARG A 169 2.54 5.97 -2.17
C ARG A 169 4.02 5.95 -2.57
N ASN A 170 4.35 5.37 -3.73
CA ASN A 170 5.70 5.31 -4.26
C ASN A 170 5.84 6.09 -5.57
N SER A 171 4.98 7.10 -5.81
CA SER A 171 4.97 7.90 -7.04
C SER A 171 6.33 8.47 -7.43
N ASP A 172 7.14 8.83 -6.44
CA ASP A 172 8.43 9.49 -6.62
C ASP A 172 9.55 8.51 -7.00
N ARG A 173 9.31 7.20 -6.88
CA ARG A 173 10.27 6.17 -7.32
C ARG A 173 10.28 6.07 -8.84
N THR A 174 11.39 5.58 -9.39
CA THR A 174 11.49 5.35 -10.83
C THR A 174 10.83 4.04 -11.23
N VAL A 175 10.36 3.93 -12.47
CA VAL A 175 9.83 2.66 -13.00
C VAL A 175 10.93 1.59 -13.06
N GLU A 176 12.19 1.98 -13.20
CA GLU A 176 13.33 1.05 -13.11
C GLU A 176 13.41 0.36 -11.75
N GLN A 177 13.24 1.11 -10.65
CA GLN A 177 13.20 0.52 -9.30
C GLN A 177 12.03 -0.47 -9.14
N LEU A 178 10.87 -0.17 -9.74
CA LEU A 178 9.73 -1.09 -9.77
C LEU A 178 10.03 -2.35 -10.60
N ILE A 179 10.72 -2.20 -11.73
CA ILE A 179 11.18 -3.33 -12.56
C ILE A 179 12.14 -4.22 -11.76
N ASP A 180 13.08 -3.65 -11.02
CA ASP A 180 14.02 -4.43 -10.20
C ASP A 180 13.30 -5.16 -9.05
N LEU A 181 12.26 -4.55 -8.49
CA LEU A 181 11.39 -5.24 -7.54
C LEU A 181 10.67 -6.44 -8.18
N CYS A 182 10.21 -6.29 -9.43
CA CYS A 182 9.60 -7.39 -10.17
C CYS A 182 10.60 -8.52 -10.40
N LYS A 183 11.85 -8.20 -10.76
CA LYS A 183 12.94 -9.19 -10.92
C LYS A 183 13.23 -9.92 -9.61
N LEU A 184 13.32 -9.18 -8.49
CA LEU A 184 13.57 -9.75 -7.16
C LEU A 184 12.54 -10.82 -6.81
N TYR A 185 11.27 -10.57 -7.11
CA TYR A 185 10.17 -11.51 -6.86
C TYR A 185 9.88 -12.44 -8.05
N GLN A 186 10.71 -12.43 -9.09
CA GLN A 186 10.56 -13.22 -10.30
C GLN A 186 9.19 -13.04 -10.99
N ARG A 187 8.59 -11.84 -10.87
CA ARG A 187 7.35 -11.44 -11.55
C ARG A 187 7.63 -10.97 -12.97
N VAL A 188 8.08 -11.91 -13.80
CA VAL A 188 8.45 -11.68 -15.21
C VAL A 188 7.28 -11.12 -16.04
N ASP A 189 6.05 -11.45 -15.66
CA ASP A 189 4.84 -10.97 -16.35
C ASP A 189 4.60 -9.47 -16.17
N ILE A 190 4.87 -8.93 -14.98
CA ILE A 190 4.82 -7.49 -14.72
C ILE A 190 6.09 -6.81 -15.24
N GLU A 191 7.25 -7.43 -15.09
CA GLU A 191 8.51 -6.90 -15.62
C GLU A 191 8.40 -6.61 -17.13
N LYS A 192 7.96 -7.60 -17.92
CA LYS A 192 7.80 -7.44 -19.38
C LYS A 192 6.75 -6.39 -19.73
N LEU A 193 5.69 -6.30 -18.92
CA LEU A 193 4.65 -5.29 -19.09
C LEU A 193 5.21 -3.88 -18.91
N LEU A 194 5.99 -3.66 -17.85
CA LEU A 194 6.65 -2.38 -17.56
C LEU A 194 7.72 -2.04 -18.61
N GLN A 195 8.59 -2.98 -18.97
CA GLN A 195 9.61 -2.78 -20.01
C GLN A 195 8.98 -2.39 -21.35
N LYS A 196 7.92 -3.10 -21.77
CA LYS A 196 7.18 -2.75 -22.99
C LYS A 196 6.64 -1.33 -22.93
N TRP A 197 6.10 -0.91 -21.79
CA TRP A 197 5.59 0.45 -21.62
C TRP A 197 6.70 1.50 -21.70
N VAL A 198 7.83 1.28 -21.01
CA VAL A 198 9.00 2.17 -21.04
C VAL A 198 9.57 2.30 -22.45
N GLU A 199 9.61 1.22 -23.23
CA GLU A 199 10.18 1.23 -24.59
C GLU A 199 9.22 1.82 -25.63
N LYS A 200 7.91 1.53 -25.51
CA LYS A 200 6.93 1.82 -26.57
C LYS A 200 6.01 2.98 -26.27
N GLU A 201 5.53 3.11 -25.03
CA GLU A 201 4.50 4.09 -24.69
C GLU A 201 5.09 5.35 -24.07
N TRP A 202 6.12 5.23 -23.22
CA TRP A 202 6.78 6.37 -22.58
C TRP A 202 7.35 7.40 -23.57
N PRO A 203 8.10 7.03 -24.64
CA PRO A 203 8.67 8.01 -25.56
C PRO A 203 7.61 8.81 -26.31
N LYS A 204 6.42 8.24 -26.54
CA LYS A 204 5.31 8.93 -27.22
C LYS A 204 4.79 10.13 -26.42
N ARG A 205 4.96 10.13 -25.10
CA ARG A 205 4.49 11.20 -24.19
C ARG A 205 5.36 12.47 -24.29
N GLY A 206 6.67 12.33 -24.53
CA GLY A 206 7.59 13.46 -24.74
C GLY A 206 7.50 14.10 -26.14
N HIS A 207 6.96 13.37 -27.11
CA HIS A 207 6.81 13.80 -28.50
C HIS A 207 5.39 14.24 -28.85
N GLY A 208 4.66 14.89 -27.93
CA GLY A 208 3.45 15.67 -28.25
C GLY A 208 2.31 14.96 -29.00
N ALA A 209 2.29 13.63 -29.07
CA ALA A 209 1.34 12.88 -29.90
C ALA A 209 0.00 12.58 -29.22
N TYR A 210 -0.30 13.23 -28.09
CA TYR A 210 -1.64 13.31 -27.53
C TYR A 210 -2.21 14.71 -27.77
N GLN A 211 -2.31 15.11 -29.04
CA GLN A 211 -3.29 16.12 -29.40
C GLN A 211 -4.67 15.50 -29.15
N LYS A 212 -5.28 15.92 -28.05
CA LYS A 212 -6.69 15.66 -27.74
C LYS A 212 -7.51 16.18 -28.92
N ASN A 213 -8.00 15.28 -29.77
CA ASN A 213 -9.12 15.59 -30.65
C ASN A 213 -10.35 15.69 -29.74
N ILE A 214 -10.75 16.93 -29.42
CA ILE A 214 -12.07 17.28 -28.89
C ILE A 214 -13.00 17.44 -30.09
#